data_AF-A0AAW7QYW9-F1
#
_entry.id   AF-A0AAW7QYW9-F1
#
_cell.length_a   1.000
_cell.length_b   1.000
_cell.length_c   1.000
_cell.angle_alpha   90.00
_cell.angle_beta   90.00
_cell.angle_gamma   90.00
#
_symmetry.space_group_name_H-M   'P 1'
#
loop_
_entity.id
_entity.type
_entity.pdbx_description
1 polymer ?
#
loop_
_entity_poly.entity_id
_entity_poly.type
_entity_poly.pdbx_seq_one_letter_code
_entity_poly.pdbx_strand_id
1 'polypeptide(L)'
;MKKLILLAILALVAWNYHLNRKAAESGEDRGFVKEIVQGVQGAVFKRDPQFRCDGRKYCSEMRSADEALFFLSNCPETQLDDNDNGIPCEQKFPNQ
;
A
#
# COMPACT_ATOMS: atom_id res chain seq x y z
N MET A 1 40.92 49.37 9.07
CA MET A 1 39.79 48.95 9.93
C MET A 1 38.60 48.38 9.15
N LYS A 2 38.18 48.98 8.03
CA LYS A 2 37.06 48.47 7.19
C LYS A 2 37.26 47.05 6.64
N LYS A 3 38.50 46.64 6.32
CA LYS A 3 38.81 45.28 5.84
C LYS A 3 38.56 44.20 6.89
N LEU A 4 38.81 44.48 8.18
CA LEU A 4 38.55 43.54 9.27
C LEU A 4 37.05 43.39 9.54
N ILE A 5 36.29 44.48 9.41
CA ILE A 5 34.82 44.46 9.55
C ILE A 5 34.18 43.58 8.45
N LEU A 6 34.66 43.67 7.21
CA LEU A 6 34.16 42.84 6.11
C LEU A 6 34.42 41.35 6.34
N LEU A 7 35.60 40.99 6.87
CA LEU A 7 35.93 39.59 7.18
C LEU A 7 35.05 39.03 8.31
N ALA A 8 34.76 39.85 9.34
CA ALA A 8 33.87 39.45 10.43
C ALA A 8 32.42 39.21 9.95
N ILE A 9 31.91 40.07 9.06
CA ILE A 9 30.57 39.91 8.49
C ILE A 9 30.48 38.64 7.63
N LEU A 10 31.48 38.37 6.79
CA LEU A 10 31.52 37.16 5.98
C LEU A 10 31.56 35.88 6.82
N ALA A 11 32.33 35.88 7.92
CA ALA A 11 32.37 34.78 8.85
C ALA A 11 31.01 34.55 9.55
N LEU A 12 30.33 35.62 9.98
CA LEU A 12 29.00 35.53 10.60
C LEU A 12 27.93 35.02 9.62
N VAL A 13 27.95 35.47 8.36
CA VAL A 13 27.02 34.99 7.34
C VAL A 13 27.24 33.50 7.03
N ALA A 14 28.50 33.09 6.87
CA ALA A 14 28.84 31.68 6.65
C ALA A 14 28.43 30.79 7.84
N TRP A 15 28.65 31.27 9.07
CA TRP A 15 28.25 30.58 10.29
C TRP A 15 26.73 30.46 10.41
N ASN A 16 25.99 31.55 10.19
CA ASN A 16 24.52 31.56 10.20
C ASN A 16 23.93 30.65 9.12
N TYR A 17 24.51 30.65 7.92
CA TYR A 17 24.12 29.75 6.84
C TYR A 17 24.32 28.27 7.23
N HIS A 18 25.45 27.95 7.85
CA HIS A 18 25.75 26.60 8.29
C HIS A 18 24.83 26.14 9.43
N LEU A 19 24.52 27.01 10.40
CA LEU A 19 23.55 26.71 11.46
C LEU A 19 22.15 26.47 10.89
N ASN A 20 21.72 27.29 9.94
CA ASN A 20 20.41 27.15 9.31
C ASN A 20 20.27 25.85 8.50
N ARG A 21 21.37 25.34 7.92
CA ARG A 21 21.36 24.04 7.21
C ARG A 21 21.04 22.86 8.12
N LYS A 22 21.46 22.87 9.40
CA LYS A 22 21.18 21.77 10.34
C LYS A 22 19.69 21.60 10.67
N ALA A 23 18.88 22.64 10.49
CA ALA A 23 17.43 22.58 10.73
C ALA A 23 16.63 21.93 9.57
N ALA A 24 17.23 21.81 8.38
CA ALA A 24 16.55 21.24 7.21
C ALA A 24 16.71 19.71 7.08
N GLU A 25 17.60 19.10 7.86
CA GLU A 25 17.88 17.65 7.80
C GLU A 25 17.19 16.85 8.92
N SER A 26 16.57 17.49 9.92
CA SER A 26 15.76 16.81 10.96
C SER A 26 14.30 16.60 10.49
N GLY A 27 14.16 15.88 9.39
CA GLY A 27 12.89 15.42 8.84
C GLY A 27 12.99 13.94 8.45
N GLU A 28 13.56 13.13 9.35
CA GLU A 28 13.80 11.70 9.16
C GLU A 28 12.76 10.89 9.92
N ASP A 29 11.58 10.73 9.30
CA ASP A 29 10.71 9.58 9.56
C ASP A 29 10.52 8.80 8.24
N ARG A 30 11.65 8.39 7.65
CA ARG A 30 11.73 7.72 6.34
C ARG A 30 12.31 6.29 6.41
N GLY A 31 12.49 5.74 7.61
CA GLY A 31 12.86 4.34 7.79
C GLY A 31 11.64 3.42 7.76
N PHE A 32 10.66 3.71 8.61
CA PHE A 32 9.57 2.78 8.90
C PHE A 32 8.54 2.65 7.75
N VAL A 33 8.23 3.75 7.07
CA VAL A 33 7.25 3.73 5.96
C VAL A 33 7.76 2.91 4.77
N LYS A 34 9.07 2.90 4.50
CA LYS A 34 9.62 2.20 3.33
C LYS A 34 9.56 0.68 3.51
N GLU A 35 9.79 0.18 4.72
CA GLU A 35 9.72 -1.24 5.05
C GLU A 35 8.27 -1.75 5.06
N ILE A 36 7.33 -0.98 5.61
CA ILE A 36 5.89 -1.30 5.55
C ILE A 36 5.39 -1.35 4.11
N VAL A 37 5.74 -0.36 3.28
CA VAL A 37 5.24 -0.29 1.90
C VAL A 37 5.71 -1.49 1.07
N GLN A 38 6.96 -1.94 1.23
CA GLN A 38 7.47 -3.11 0.49
C GLN A 38 6.85 -4.43 0.99
N GLY A 39 6.63 -4.59 2.30
CA GLY A 39 5.97 -5.78 2.86
C GLY A 39 4.50 -5.89 2.45
N VAL A 40 3.78 -4.77 2.41
CA VAL A 40 2.37 -4.74 1.97
C VAL A 40 2.26 -4.94 0.46
N GLN A 41 3.13 -4.32 -0.34
CA GLN A 41 3.07 -4.46 -1.80
C GLN A 41 3.35 -5.90 -2.26
N GLY A 42 4.29 -6.61 -1.64
CA GLY A 42 4.55 -8.03 -1.97
C GLY A 42 3.37 -8.96 -1.70
N ALA A 43 2.56 -8.65 -0.68
CA ALA A 43 1.35 -9.39 -0.33
C ALA A 43 0.11 -8.96 -1.14
N VAL A 44 0.04 -7.70 -1.58
CA VAL A 44 -1.12 -7.14 -2.30
C VAL A 44 -0.98 -7.29 -3.83
N PHE A 45 0.22 -7.15 -4.40
CA PHE A 45 0.45 -7.19 -5.86
C PHE A 45 0.54 -8.60 -6.45
N LYS A 46 0.44 -9.66 -5.63
CA LYS A 46 0.38 -11.05 -6.13
C LYS A 46 -1.04 -11.53 -6.44
N ARG A 47 -2.04 -10.64 -6.41
CA ARG A 47 -3.35 -10.87 -7.03
C ARG A 47 -3.32 -10.28 -8.43
N ASP A 48 -2.68 -10.97 -9.35
CA ASP A 48 -2.94 -10.79 -10.78
C ASP A 48 -4.46 -10.91 -10.98
N PRO A 49 -5.14 -10.02 -11.74
CA PRO A 49 -6.58 -10.16 -12.00
C PRO A 49 -6.83 -11.38 -12.91
N GLN A 50 -6.67 -12.57 -12.36
CA GLN A 50 -6.88 -13.85 -13.05
C GLN A 50 -8.38 -14.13 -13.25
N PHE A 51 -9.23 -13.44 -12.51
CA PHE A 51 -10.67 -13.68 -12.49
C PHE A 51 -11.39 -12.58 -13.26
N ARG A 52 -12.33 -12.99 -14.11
CA ARG A 52 -13.18 -12.10 -14.89
C ARG A 52 -14.56 -12.71 -14.90
N CYS A 53 -15.58 -11.85 -14.90
CA CYS A 53 -16.95 -12.30 -15.07
C CYS A 53 -17.10 -12.90 -16.47
N ASP A 54 -17.36 -14.20 -16.52
CA ASP A 54 -17.49 -15.01 -17.73
C ASP A 54 -18.86 -15.72 -17.83
N GLY A 55 -19.78 -15.40 -16.92
CA GLY A 55 -21.13 -15.93 -16.90
C GLY A 55 -21.35 -17.11 -15.94
N ARG A 56 -20.30 -17.58 -15.25
CA ARG A 56 -20.45 -18.55 -14.16
C ARG A 56 -21.18 -17.95 -12.96
N LYS A 57 -22.00 -18.76 -12.32
CA LYS A 57 -22.90 -18.33 -11.24
C LYS A 57 -22.89 -19.24 -10.02
N TYR A 58 -22.42 -20.48 -10.14
CA TYR A 58 -22.54 -21.49 -9.09
C TYR A 58 -21.19 -21.93 -8.53
N CYS A 59 -21.19 -22.41 -7.28
CA CYS A 59 -19.98 -22.89 -6.60
C CYS A 59 -19.30 -24.07 -7.28
N SER A 60 -20.04 -24.93 -7.99
CA SER A 60 -19.47 -26.05 -8.75
C SER A 60 -18.50 -25.60 -9.85
N GLU A 61 -18.67 -24.37 -10.35
CA GLU A 61 -17.90 -23.79 -11.44
C GLU A 61 -16.66 -23.01 -10.95
N MET A 62 -16.59 -22.71 -9.66
CA MET A 62 -15.44 -22.02 -9.04
C MET A 62 -14.32 -23.01 -8.73
N ARG A 63 -13.08 -22.61 -8.99
CA ARG A 63 -11.87 -23.42 -8.81
C ARG A 63 -11.14 -23.10 -7.51
N SER A 64 -11.41 -21.96 -6.91
CA SER A 64 -10.80 -21.53 -5.64
C SER A 64 -11.72 -20.62 -4.83
N ALA A 65 -11.43 -20.51 -3.53
CA ALA A 65 -12.07 -19.56 -2.62
C ALA A 65 -11.88 -18.11 -3.06
N ASP A 66 -10.65 -17.74 -3.43
CA ASP A 66 -10.34 -16.38 -3.92
C ASP A 66 -11.13 -16.03 -5.20
N GLU A 67 -11.33 -17.00 -6.09
CA GLU A 67 -12.18 -16.83 -7.28
C GLU A 67 -13.64 -16.65 -6.89
N ALA A 68 -14.17 -17.46 -5.97
CA ALA A 68 -15.55 -17.35 -5.51
C ALA A 68 -15.82 -15.99 -4.84
N LEU A 69 -14.88 -15.52 -4.00
CA LEU A 69 -14.91 -14.18 -3.38
C LEU A 69 -14.90 -13.06 -4.43
N PHE A 70 -14.06 -13.20 -5.46
CA PHE A 70 -14.06 -12.27 -6.57
C PHE A 70 -15.42 -12.24 -7.28
N PHE A 71 -16.00 -13.40 -7.61
CA PHE A 71 -17.27 -13.46 -8.32
C PHE A 71 -18.43 -12.89 -7.49
N LEU A 72 -18.50 -13.21 -6.19
CA LEU A 72 -19.51 -12.67 -5.27
C LEU A 72 -19.48 -11.13 -5.22
N SER A 73 -18.27 -10.54 -5.24
CA SER A 73 -18.10 -9.09 -5.09
C SER A 73 -18.16 -8.31 -6.40
N ASN A 74 -17.85 -8.94 -7.55
CA ASN A 74 -17.60 -8.23 -8.81
C ASN A 74 -18.52 -8.67 -9.96
N CYS A 75 -19.19 -9.81 -9.87
CA CYS A 75 -19.99 -10.35 -10.96
C CYS A 75 -21.50 -10.32 -10.63
N PRO A 76 -22.36 -9.92 -11.59
CA PRO A 76 -23.79 -9.85 -11.36
C PRO A 76 -24.43 -11.24 -11.32
N GLU A 77 -25.55 -11.35 -10.59
CA GLU A 77 -26.42 -12.55 -10.57
C GLU A 77 -25.74 -13.86 -10.14
N THR A 78 -24.70 -13.80 -9.31
CA THR A 78 -24.04 -14.98 -8.75
C THR A 78 -24.84 -15.60 -7.60
N GLN A 79 -24.89 -16.93 -7.54
CA GLN A 79 -25.50 -17.72 -6.45
C GLN A 79 -24.39 -18.52 -5.77
N LEU A 80 -23.57 -17.81 -5.00
CA LEU A 80 -22.38 -18.38 -4.35
C LEU A 80 -22.47 -18.39 -2.83
N ASP A 81 -23.34 -17.56 -2.26
CA ASP A 81 -23.53 -17.40 -0.82
C ASP A 81 -24.99 -17.70 -0.50
N ASP A 82 -25.25 -18.88 0.06
CA ASP A 82 -26.62 -19.38 0.31
C ASP A 82 -27.24 -18.78 1.59
N ASN A 83 -26.42 -18.23 2.49
CA ASN A 83 -26.84 -17.72 3.81
C ASN A 83 -26.61 -16.21 3.97
N ASP A 84 -26.12 -15.55 2.91
CA ASP A 84 -25.85 -14.11 2.83
C ASP A 84 -24.87 -13.61 3.91
N ASN A 85 -23.90 -14.43 4.34
CA ASN A 85 -22.89 -14.05 5.34
C ASN A 85 -21.64 -13.38 4.75
N GLY A 86 -21.55 -13.27 3.42
CA GLY A 86 -20.43 -12.73 2.68
C GLY A 86 -19.31 -13.73 2.38
N ILE A 87 -19.49 -15.01 2.72
CA ILE A 87 -18.52 -16.09 2.50
C ILE A 87 -19.08 -17.03 1.42
N PRO A 88 -18.58 -16.97 0.19
CA PRO A 88 -19.08 -17.81 -0.87
C PRO A 88 -18.57 -19.26 -0.74
N CYS A 89 -19.41 -20.20 -1.14
CA CYS A 89 -19.05 -21.60 -1.38
C CYS A 89 -18.44 -22.34 -0.18
N GLU A 90 -18.90 -22.03 1.05
CA GLU A 90 -18.44 -22.64 2.31
C GLU A 90 -18.42 -24.18 2.26
N GLN A 91 -19.39 -24.80 1.58
CA GLN A 91 -19.46 -26.26 1.45
C GLN A 91 -18.34 -26.84 0.57
N LYS A 92 -17.88 -26.09 -0.44
CA LYS A 92 -16.82 -26.52 -1.37
C LYS A 92 -15.43 -26.14 -0.87
N PHE A 93 -15.32 -25.01 -0.18
CA PHE A 93 -14.10 -24.50 0.41
C PHE A 93 -14.34 -24.25 1.91
N PRO A 94 -14.24 -25.30 2.76
CA PRO A 94 -14.58 -25.20 4.18
C PRO A 94 -13.49 -24.57 5.07
N ASN A 95 -12.27 -24.38 4.55
CA ASN A 95 -11.12 -23.85 5.31
C ASN A 95 -10.64 -22.51 4.71
N GLN A 96 -11.58 -21.63 4.38
CA GLN A 96 -11.31 -20.28 3.86
C GLN A 96 -10.71 -19.36 4.93
#